data_AF-A0A7C0U7P8-F1
#
_entry.id   AF-A0A7C0U7P8-F1
#
_cell.length_a   1.000
_cell.length_b   1.000
_cell.length_c   1.000
_cell.angle_alpha   90.00
_cell.angle_beta   90.00
_cell.angle_gamma   90.00
#
_symmetry.space_group_name_H-M   'P 1'
#
loop_
_entity.id
_entity.type
_entity.pdbx_description
1 polymer ?
#
loop_
_entity_poly.entity_id
_entity_poly.type
_entity_poly.pdbx_seq_one_letter_code
_entity_poly.pdbx_strand_id
1 'polypeptide(L)'
;MKICITSQGPDLESMVDPRFGRCAYFIFYDTETGKFEALANPNISGLSGVGIQNAQLMEEKGVDVVLTGNVGPNAANVLQQAGIQVITGVSGKVKDVIENFKRGQFQSAQFPPQTNVPPHFGMGFPGMGRGMGRGRGMGRGMGRGMGGPGGWGFPPFQPGNYPPPYPQPPQMDKNQQLQFLKQQAEFLKSQLELIKKSIEKIEKGESLIPSVDKEKCRGCGICVNVCPSGAIKLINGKAEIDKNLCTGCNICIFQCPFSAISL
;
A
#
# COMPACT_ATOMS: atom_id res chain seq x y z
N MET A 1 8.57 -13.42 20.47
CA MET A 1 7.88 -12.53 19.50
C MET A 1 7.73 -13.28 18.19
N LYS A 2 6.54 -13.24 17.59
CA LYS A 2 6.22 -13.96 16.34
C LYS A 2 6.13 -12.98 15.18
N ILE A 3 6.94 -13.20 14.15
CA ILE A 3 6.94 -12.40 12.93
C ILE A 3 6.44 -13.23 11.75
N CYS A 4 5.84 -12.56 10.76
CA CYS A 4 5.45 -13.16 9.50
C CYS A 4 6.17 -12.49 8.34
N ILE A 5 6.72 -13.28 7.42
CA ILE A 5 7.39 -12.80 6.21
C ILE A 5 6.64 -13.31 4.99
N THR A 6 6.34 -12.42 4.04
CA THR A 6 5.79 -12.84 2.74
C THR A 6 6.88 -13.49 1.91
N SER A 7 6.63 -14.67 1.36
CA SER A 7 7.65 -15.45 0.65
C SER A 7 7.13 -15.99 -0.67
N GLN A 8 8.05 -16.12 -1.63
CA GLN A 8 7.82 -16.78 -2.92
C GLN A 8 7.91 -18.32 -2.80
N GLY A 9 8.47 -18.84 -1.70
CA GLY A 9 8.62 -20.27 -1.45
C GLY A 9 8.51 -20.65 0.03
N PRO A 10 8.55 -21.95 0.35
CA PRO A 10 8.25 -22.47 1.69
C PRO A 10 9.45 -22.49 2.66
N ASP A 11 10.59 -21.89 2.30
CA ASP A 11 11.82 -21.96 3.07
C ASP A 11 12.44 -20.57 3.32
N LEU A 12 13.48 -20.53 4.15
CA LEU A 12 14.18 -19.29 4.51
C LEU A 12 15.13 -18.79 3.41
N GLU A 13 15.47 -19.62 2.44
CA GLU A 13 16.34 -19.25 1.32
C GLU A 13 15.54 -18.61 0.18
N SER A 14 14.22 -18.76 0.22
CA SER A 14 13.27 -18.15 -0.71
C SER A 14 13.33 -16.62 -0.64
N MET A 15 13.01 -16.01 -1.77
CA MET A 15 12.91 -14.55 -1.88
C MET A 15 11.61 -14.07 -1.24
N VAL A 16 11.66 -12.88 -0.63
CA VAL A 16 10.46 -12.19 -0.17
C VAL A 16 9.51 -11.93 -1.34
N ASP A 17 8.23 -12.25 -1.16
CA ASP A 17 7.20 -11.85 -2.13
C ASP A 17 6.83 -10.39 -1.88
N PRO A 18 6.87 -9.52 -2.90
CA PRO A 18 6.55 -8.11 -2.74
C PRO A 18 5.07 -7.83 -2.47
N ARG A 19 4.18 -8.83 -2.48
CA ARG A 19 2.73 -8.64 -2.36
C ARG A 19 2.21 -9.36 -1.12
N PHE A 20 1.69 -8.63 -0.14
CA PHE A 20 1.03 -9.24 1.02
C PHE A 20 -0.22 -10.06 0.67
N GLY A 21 -1.10 -9.52 -0.16
CA GLY A 21 -2.35 -10.22 -0.49
C GLY A 21 -2.12 -11.50 -1.29
N ARG A 22 -1.17 -11.50 -2.22
CA ARG A 22 -1.00 -12.62 -3.18
C ARG A 22 0.40 -13.22 -3.14
N CYS A 23 1.05 -13.21 -1.99
CA CYS A 23 2.27 -13.99 -1.80
C CYS A 23 1.98 -15.48 -1.99
N ALA A 24 2.99 -16.24 -2.40
CA ALA A 24 2.86 -17.69 -2.52
C ALA A 24 2.78 -18.35 -1.13
N TYR A 25 3.61 -17.89 -0.19
CA TYR A 25 3.72 -18.43 1.16
C TYR A 25 3.78 -17.32 2.21
N PHE A 26 3.35 -17.67 3.41
CA PHE A 26 3.64 -16.96 4.66
C PHE A 26 4.63 -17.79 5.48
N ILE A 27 5.74 -17.16 5.87
CA ILE A 27 6.72 -17.75 6.78
C ILE A 27 6.49 -17.15 8.16
N PHE A 28 5.95 -17.94 9.08
CA PHE A 28 5.83 -17.57 10.48
C PHE A 28 7.12 -17.97 11.20
N TYR A 29 7.76 -17.01 11.86
CA TYR A 29 9.04 -17.20 12.51
C TYR A 29 8.97 -16.69 13.95
N ASP A 30 9.43 -17.49 14.90
CA ASP A 30 9.57 -17.09 16.30
C ASP A 30 11.01 -16.59 16.53
N THR A 31 11.15 -15.32 16.91
CA THR A 31 12.45 -14.69 17.08
C THR A 31 13.23 -15.19 18.28
N GLU A 32 12.54 -15.73 19.29
CA GLU A 32 13.13 -16.24 20.53
C GLU A 32 13.61 -17.68 20.35
N THR A 33 12.76 -18.55 19.80
CA THR A 33 13.09 -19.98 19.64
C THR A 33 13.81 -20.30 18.33
N GLY A 34 13.71 -19.41 17.33
CA GLY A 34 14.27 -19.61 16.00
C GLY A 34 13.51 -20.61 15.13
N LYS A 35 12.38 -21.14 15.60
CA LYS A 35 11.52 -22.06 14.84
C LYS A 35 10.71 -21.31 13.79
N PHE A 36 10.43 -21.96 12.67
CA PHE A 36 9.58 -21.41 11.63
C PHE A 36 8.56 -22.43 11.10
N GLU A 37 7.43 -21.92 10.64
CA GLU A 37 6.36 -22.64 9.97
C GLU A 37 6.09 -21.94 8.62
N ALA A 38 6.06 -22.71 7.54
CA ALA A 38 5.68 -22.19 6.22
C ALA A 38 4.24 -22.61 5.89
N LEU A 39 3.43 -21.66 5.47
CA LEU A 39 2.04 -21.87 5.07
C LEU A 39 1.83 -21.36 3.65
N ALA A 40 1.39 -22.23 2.74
CA ALA A 40 0.93 -21.80 1.43
C ALA A 40 -0.28 -20.87 1.60
N ASN A 41 -0.29 -19.73 0.90
CA ASN A 41 -1.35 -18.73 1.06
C ASN A 41 -2.70 -19.30 0.58
N PRO A 42 -3.65 -19.59 1.50
CA PRO A 42 -4.91 -20.24 1.14
C PRO A 42 -5.81 -19.31 0.31
N ASN A 43 -5.58 -18.00 0.40
CA ASN A 43 -6.45 -16.98 -0.20
C ASN A 43 -5.89 -16.45 -1.54
N ILE A 44 -4.75 -16.97 -2.03
CA ILE A 44 -4.03 -16.43 -3.20
C ILE A 44 -4.92 -16.27 -4.44
N SER A 45 -5.85 -17.21 -4.65
CA SER A 45 -6.75 -17.28 -5.80
C SER A 45 -8.05 -16.48 -5.63
N GLY A 46 -8.23 -15.80 -4.49
CA GLY A 46 -9.44 -15.04 -4.22
C GLY A 46 -9.62 -13.87 -5.20
N LEU A 47 -10.87 -13.70 -5.67
CA LEU A 47 -11.26 -12.63 -6.59
C LEU A 47 -11.11 -11.24 -5.96
N SER A 48 -11.47 -11.09 -4.69
CA SER A 48 -11.43 -9.84 -3.94
C SER A 48 -11.26 -10.11 -2.44
N GLY A 49 -10.85 -9.10 -1.67
CA GLY A 49 -10.73 -9.20 -0.22
C GLY A 49 -9.58 -10.07 0.28
N VAL A 50 -8.71 -10.56 -0.60
CA VAL A 50 -7.62 -11.48 -0.25
C VAL A 50 -6.72 -10.92 0.85
N GLY A 51 -6.37 -9.63 0.77
CA GLY A 51 -5.54 -8.98 1.79
C GLY A 51 -6.23 -8.90 3.16
N ILE A 52 -7.56 -8.76 3.21
CA ILE A 52 -8.33 -8.75 4.47
C ILE A 52 -8.32 -10.14 5.10
N GLN A 53 -8.59 -11.18 4.30
CA GLN A 53 -8.57 -12.57 4.77
C GLN A 53 -7.18 -12.98 5.27
N ASN A 54 -6.13 -12.52 4.59
CA ASN A 54 -4.76 -12.74 5.06
C ASN A 54 -4.44 -11.97 6.34
N ALA A 55 -4.96 -10.75 6.51
CA ALA A 55 -4.78 -10.01 7.75
C ALA A 55 -5.44 -10.72 8.94
N GLN A 56 -6.65 -11.26 8.76
CA GLN A 56 -7.33 -12.09 9.76
C GLN A 56 -6.52 -13.35 10.09
N LEU A 57 -5.95 -14.01 9.07
CA LEU A 57 -5.05 -15.15 9.27
C LEU A 57 -3.80 -14.78 10.12
N MET A 58 -3.27 -13.55 9.98
CA MET A 58 -2.14 -13.11 10.81
C MET A 58 -2.55 -12.95 12.28
N GLU A 59 -3.74 -12.40 12.53
CA GLU A 59 -4.31 -12.26 13.87
C GLU A 59 -4.55 -13.64 14.51
N GLU A 60 -5.18 -14.56 13.78
CA GLU A 60 -5.41 -15.95 14.24
C GLU A 60 -4.10 -16.68 14.58
N LYS A 61 -3.04 -16.44 13.80
CA LYS A 61 -1.72 -17.02 14.04
C LYS A 61 -0.94 -16.32 15.16
N GLY A 62 -1.45 -15.21 15.72
CA GLY A 62 -0.81 -14.45 16.79
C GLY A 62 0.49 -13.79 16.34
N VAL A 63 0.49 -13.16 15.17
CA VAL A 63 1.66 -12.47 14.62
C VAL A 63 1.76 -11.06 15.21
N ASP A 64 2.94 -10.69 15.71
CA ASP A 64 3.22 -9.35 16.24
C ASP A 64 3.63 -8.38 15.11
N VAL A 65 4.41 -8.87 14.13
CA VAL A 65 4.97 -8.05 13.03
C VAL A 65 4.90 -8.76 11.69
N VAL A 66 4.41 -8.07 10.66
CA VAL A 66 4.43 -8.50 9.26
C VAL A 66 5.53 -7.76 8.50
N LEU A 67 6.42 -8.51 7.86
CA LEU A 67 7.49 -8.04 6.98
C LEU A 67 7.11 -8.35 5.53
N THR A 68 6.91 -7.33 4.70
CA THR A 68 6.48 -7.49 3.30
C THR A 68 7.05 -6.41 2.40
N GLY A 69 7.01 -6.63 1.08
CA GLY A 69 7.27 -5.56 0.13
C GLY A 69 6.17 -4.50 0.18
N ASN A 70 4.93 -4.90 -0.13
CA ASN A 70 3.79 -3.99 -0.23
C ASN A 70 2.54 -4.57 0.43
N VAL A 71 1.76 -3.68 1.03
CA VAL A 71 0.44 -3.95 1.60
C VAL A 71 -0.55 -2.91 1.06
N GLY A 72 -1.76 -3.35 0.70
CA GLY A 72 -2.84 -2.46 0.28
C GLY A 72 -3.59 -1.86 1.48
N PRO A 73 -4.32 -0.74 1.29
CA PRO A 73 -4.95 0.01 2.38
C PRO A 73 -5.94 -0.82 3.21
N ASN A 74 -6.74 -1.67 2.55
CA ASN A 74 -7.73 -2.48 3.26
C ASN A 74 -7.07 -3.50 4.20
N ALA A 75 -5.96 -4.12 3.78
CA ALA A 75 -5.23 -5.08 4.61
C ALA A 75 -4.49 -4.36 5.74
N ALA A 76 -3.87 -3.21 5.44
CA ALA A 76 -3.17 -2.39 6.43
C ALA A 76 -4.09 -1.97 7.59
N ASN A 77 -5.32 -1.54 7.28
CA ASN A 77 -6.31 -1.15 8.29
C ASN A 77 -6.67 -2.31 9.24
N VAL A 78 -6.85 -3.52 8.71
CA VAL A 78 -7.20 -4.71 9.52
C VAL A 78 -6.02 -5.12 10.39
N LEU A 79 -4.81 -5.15 9.83
CA LEU A 79 -3.59 -5.44 10.59
C LEU A 79 -3.40 -4.43 11.73
N GLN A 80 -3.65 -3.15 11.47
CA GLN A 80 -3.55 -2.09 12.48
C GLN A 80 -4.59 -2.25 13.60
N GLN A 81 -5.84 -2.59 13.27
CA GLN A 81 -6.90 -2.83 14.26
C GLN A 81 -6.60 -4.04 15.14
N ALA A 82 -5.96 -5.07 14.57
CA ALA A 82 -5.47 -6.24 15.30
C ALA A 82 -4.18 -5.96 16.12
N GLY A 83 -3.65 -4.73 16.08
CA GLY A 83 -2.41 -4.37 16.79
C GLY A 83 -1.13 -4.94 16.17
N ILE A 84 -1.20 -5.42 14.92
CA ILE A 84 -0.08 -6.03 14.21
C ILE A 84 0.73 -4.94 13.49
N GLN A 85 2.03 -4.85 13.79
CA GLN A 85 2.91 -3.91 13.08
C GLN A 85 3.20 -4.41 11.66
N VAL A 86 3.31 -3.47 10.71
CA VAL A 86 3.61 -3.80 9.32
C VAL A 86 4.83 -3.02 8.85
N ILE A 87 5.87 -3.72 8.44
CA ILE A 87 7.07 -3.15 7.84
C ILE A 87 7.04 -3.45 6.34
N THR A 88 6.94 -2.38 5.56
CA THR A 88 6.90 -2.41 4.08
C THR A 88 8.26 -2.08 3.48
N GLY A 89 8.44 -2.31 2.18
CA GLY A 89 9.68 -2.07 1.46
C GLY A 89 10.74 -3.17 1.67
N VAL A 90 10.34 -4.28 2.29
CA VAL A 90 11.23 -5.42 2.54
C VAL A 90 11.47 -6.18 1.25
N SER A 91 12.73 -6.53 0.99
CA SER A 91 13.16 -7.31 -0.17
C SER A 91 14.42 -8.12 0.17
N GLY A 92 14.78 -9.07 -0.70
CA GLY A 92 15.91 -9.99 -0.47
C GLY A 92 15.46 -11.38 -0.05
N LYS A 93 16.39 -12.17 0.51
CA LYS A 93 16.08 -13.50 1.05
C LYS A 93 15.39 -13.40 2.41
N VAL A 94 14.48 -14.33 2.69
CA VAL A 94 13.75 -14.37 3.97
C VAL A 94 14.70 -14.47 5.16
N LYS A 95 15.76 -15.28 5.06
CA LYS A 95 16.79 -15.42 6.10
C LYS A 95 17.46 -14.09 6.44
N ASP A 96 17.92 -13.35 5.44
CA ASP A 96 18.60 -12.06 5.62
C ASP A 96 17.66 -11.03 6.26
N VAL A 97 16.39 -11.05 5.85
CA VAL A 97 15.34 -10.20 6.43
C VAL A 97 15.12 -10.51 7.90
N ILE A 98 15.07 -11.77 8.30
CA ILE A 98 14.95 -12.17 9.71
C ILE A 98 16.15 -11.67 10.52
N GLU A 99 17.37 -11.84 9.98
CA GLU A 99 18.59 -11.37 10.65
C GLU A 99 18.61 -9.84 10.81
N ASN A 100 18.26 -9.10 9.76
CA ASN A 100 18.21 -7.64 9.79
C ASN A 100 17.13 -7.14 10.77
N PHE A 101 16.01 -7.87 10.89
CA PHE A 101 14.96 -7.57 11.85
C PHE A 101 15.45 -7.76 13.29
N LYS A 102 16.11 -8.89 13.59
CA LYS A 102 16.71 -9.12 14.92
C LYS A 102 17.77 -8.07 15.28
N ARG A 103 18.47 -7.52 14.28
CA ARG A 103 19.47 -6.44 14.46
C ARG A 103 18.85 -5.05 14.57
N GLY A 104 17.53 -4.90 14.47
CA GLY A 104 16.84 -3.61 14.53
C GLY A 104 17.12 -2.70 13.32
N GLN A 105 17.50 -3.27 12.17
CA GLN A 105 17.84 -2.50 10.96
C GLN A 105 16.61 -2.02 10.17
N PHE A 106 15.41 -2.48 10.52
CA PHE A 106 14.19 -1.90 9.98
C PHE A 106 13.75 -0.75 10.88
N GLN A 107 13.59 0.44 10.29
CA GLN A 107 12.97 1.55 11.00
C GLN A 107 11.57 1.12 11.43
N SER A 108 11.29 1.25 12.72
CA SER A 108 9.98 1.03 13.32
C SER A 108 8.91 1.64 12.42
N ALA A 109 7.99 0.81 11.94
CA ALA A 109 6.89 1.23 11.09
C ALA A 109 6.23 2.48 11.71
N GLN A 110 6.21 3.57 10.95
CA GLN A 110 5.45 4.74 11.35
C GLN A 110 4.00 4.29 11.54
N PHE A 111 3.43 4.61 12.70
CA PHE A 111 2.02 4.38 12.96
C PHE A 111 1.27 5.65 12.51
N PRO A 112 0.26 5.55 11.62
CA PRO A 112 -0.32 4.34 11.02
C PRO A 112 0.54 3.78 9.85
N PRO A 113 0.45 2.46 9.55
CA PRO A 113 1.21 1.81 8.49
C PRO A 113 0.99 2.51 7.15
N GLN A 114 2.05 3.16 6.66
CA GLN A 114 2.03 3.88 5.39
C GLN A 114 1.89 2.87 4.24
N THR A 115 0.83 2.98 3.44
CA THR A 115 0.66 2.17 2.24
C THR A 115 1.57 2.69 1.14
N ASN A 116 2.47 1.85 0.62
CA ASN A 116 3.37 2.24 -0.48
C ASN A 116 2.76 2.00 -1.89
N VAL A 117 1.51 1.54 -1.98
CA VAL A 117 0.83 1.24 -3.25
C VAL A 117 -0.61 1.77 -3.28
N PRO A 118 -1.10 2.28 -4.43
CA PRO A 118 -2.49 2.70 -4.58
C PRO A 118 -3.49 1.55 -4.40
N PRO A 119 -4.79 1.83 -4.13
CA PRO A 119 -5.83 0.83 -3.84
C PRO A 119 -6.10 -0.26 -4.91
N HIS A 120 -5.40 -0.26 -6.05
CA HIS A 120 -5.65 -1.17 -7.19
C HIS A 120 -4.38 -1.78 -7.82
N PHE A 121 -3.23 -1.73 -7.15
CA PHE A 121 -1.92 -2.15 -7.68
C PHE A 121 -1.81 -3.63 -8.11
N GLY A 122 -2.79 -4.49 -7.77
CA GLY A 122 -2.84 -5.90 -8.15
C GLY A 122 -3.97 -6.29 -9.12
N MET A 123 -4.74 -5.31 -9.62
CA MET A 123 -5.79 -5.55 -10.59
C MET A 123 -5.14 -5.54 -11.98
N GLY A 124 -4.82 -6.72 -12.51
CA GLY A 124 -4.35 -6.84 -13.88
C GLY A 124 -5.30 -6.09 -14.81
N PHE A 125 -4.78 -5.08 -15.51
CA PHE A 125 -5.55 -4.34 -16.51
C PHE A 125 -6.17 -5.35 -17.48
N PRO A 126 -7.49 -5.31 -17.76
CA PRO A 126 -8.03 -5.96 -18.94
C PRO A 126 -7.28 -5.37 -20.13
N GLY A 127 -6.57 -6.23 -20.85
CA GLY A 127 -5.66 -5.82 -21.91
C GLY A 127 -6.32 -4.83 -22.87
N MET A 128 -5.88 -3.57 -22.82
CA MET A 128 -6.13 -2.59 -23.88
C MET A 128 -5.12 -2.87 -25.00
N GLY A 129 -5.17 -4.09 -25.53
CA GLY A 129 -4.47 -4.50 -26.73
C GLY A 129 -5.16 -3.85 -27.91
N ARG A 130 -4.71 -2.65 -28.28
CA ARG A 130 -5.08 -1.94 -29.51
C ARG A 130 -4.47 -2.68 -30.71
N GLY A 131 -5.02 -3.86 -31.01
CA GLY A 131 -4.68 -4.65 -32.19
C GLY A 131 -5.46 -4.17 -33.41
N MET A 132 -4.87 -3.24 -34.14
CA MET A 132 -5.37 -2.71 -35.41
C MET A 132 -5.19 -3.76 -36.52
N GLY A 133 -6.11 -4.72 -36.61
CA GLY A 133 -6.15 -5.76 -37.65
C GLY A 133 -7.19 -5.48 -38.72
N ARG A 134 -6.78 -4.81 -39.81
CA ARG A 134 -7.53 -4.72 -41.07
C ARG A 134 -7.70 -6.12 -41.66
N GLY A 135 -8.93 -6.64 -41.70
CA GLY A 135 -9.28 -7.89 -42.39
C GLY A 135 -10.64 -7.78 -43.07
N ARG A 136 -10.62 -7.40 -44.34
CA ARG A 136 -11.79 -7.35 -45.25
C ARG A 136 -11.99 -8.77 -45.79
N GLY A 137 -13.13 -9.42 -45.54
CA GLY A 137 -13.41 -10.75 -46.09
C GLY A 137 -14.81 -11.25 -45.79
N MET A 138 -15.74 -11.04 -46.73
CA MET A 138 -17.00 -11.79 -46.84
C MET A 138 -16.69 -13.21 -47.31
N GLY A 139 -17.22 -14.24 -46.65
CA GLY A 139 -17.10 -15.61 -47.14
C GLY A 139 -17.77 -16.66 -46.25
N ARG A 140 -18.97 -17.09 -46.63
CA ARG A 140 -19.58 -18.35 -46.19
C ARG A 140 -18.66 -19.52 -46.54
N GLY A 141 -18.30 -20.35 -45.58
CA GLY A 141 -17.57 -21.59 -45.81
C GLY A 141 -17.97 -22.67 -44.81
N MET A 142 -18.77 -23.63 -45.27
CA MET A 142 -18.99 -24.92 -44.60
C MET A 142 -17.68 -25.71 -44.56
N GLY A 143 -17.32 -26.24 -43.39
CA GLY A 143 -16.21 -27.18 -43.23
C GLY A 143 -16.49 -28.16 -42.09
N ARG A 144 -16.97 -29.36 -42.44
CA ARG A 144 -17.11 -30.54 -41.57
C ARG A 144 -15.75 -30.98 -41.01
N GLY A 145 -15.71 -31.48 -39.78
CA GLY A 145 -14.57 -32.26 -39.26
C GLY A 145 -14.81 -32.81 -37.86
N MET A 146 -15.08 -34.11 -37.79
CA MET A 146 -15.32 -34.92 -36.58
C MET A 146 -14.07 -35.04 -35.69
N GLY A 147 -14.27 -35.23 -34.38
CA GLY A 147 -13.26 -35.81 -33.48
C GLY A 147 -13.46 -35.41 -32.01
N GLY A 148 -14.13 -36.27 -31.23
CA GLY A 148 -14.05 -36.22 -29.76
C GLY A 148 -12.73 -36.81 -29.24
N PRO A 149 -12.67 -37.22 -27.96
CA PRO A 149 -12.45 -36.41 -26.77
C PRO A 149 -11.03 -36.65 -26.20
N GLY A 150 -10.39 -35.66 -25.57
CA GLY A 150 -9.19 -35.94 -24.79
C GLY A 150 -8.22 -34.78 -24.57
N GLY A 151 -7.82 -34.62 -23.32
CA GLY A 151 -6.50 -34.13 -22.95
C GLY A 151 -6.22 -32.65 -23.18
N TRP A 152 -6.33 -31.87 -22.10
CA TRP A 152 -5.48 -30.70 -21.91
C TRP A 152 -4.04 -31.18 -21.75
N GLY A 153 -3.40 -31.55 -22.87
CA GLY A 153 -1.99 -31.85 -22.94
C GLY A 153 -1.23 -30.55 -22.78
N PHE A 154 -0.65 -30.34 -21.60
CA PHE A 154 0.52 -29.49 -21.47
C PHE A 154 1.54 -29.95 -22.52
N PRO A 155 2.15 -29.03 -23.29
CA PRO A 155 3.20 -29.43 -24.21
C PRO A 155 4.33 -30.08 -23.39
N PRO A 156 5.01 -31.11 -23.92
CA PRO A 156 6.13 -31.73 -23.23
C PRO A 156 7.18 -30.65 -22.93
N PHE A 157 7.64 -30.61 -21.67
CA PHE A 157 8.74 -29.78 -21.23
C PHE A 157 9.92 -29.98 -22.19
N GLN A 158 10.21 -28.99 -23.03
CA GLN A 158 11.47 -28.94 -23.76
C GLN A 158 12.56 -28.48 -22.78
N PRO A 159 13.59 -29.29 -22.52
CA PRO A 159 14.74 -28.84 -21.76
C PRO A 159 15.51 -27.86 -22.64
N GLY A 160 15.44 -26.56 -22.32
CA GLY A 160 16.22 -25.54 -23.03
C GLY A 160 15.64 -24.13 -23.07
N ASN A 161 14.35 -23.93 -22.76
CA ASN A 161 13.75 -22.59 -22.73
C ASN A 161 13.65 -22.06 -21.30
N TYR A 162 14.80 -21.67 -20.75
CA TYR A 162 14.79 -20.73 -19.63
C TYR A 162 14.37 -19.35 -20.16
N PRO A 163 13.55 -18.57 -19.43
CA PRO A 163 13.35 -17.17 -19.77
C PRO A 163 14.73 -16.50 -19.86
N PRO A 164 14.95 -15.57 -20.81
CA PRO A 164 16.22 -14.87 -20.92
C PRO A 164 16.57 -14.25 -19.56
N PRO A 165 17.86 -14.21 -19.18
CA PRO A 165 18.27 -13.55 -17.95
C PRO A 165 17.62 -12.17 -17.91
N TYR A 166 16.95 -11.83 -16.82
CA TYR A 166 16.41 -10.49 -16.62
C TYR A 166 17.51 -9.51 -17.01
N PRO A 167 17.26 -8.57 -17.95
CA PRO A 167 18.28 -7.60 -18.34
C PRO A 167 18.73 -6.93 -17.06
N GLN A 168 20.00 -7.15 -16.71
CA GLN A 168 20.54 -6.54 -15.51
C GLN A 168 20.37 -5.02 -15.69
N PRO A 169 19.87 -4.30 -14.67
CA PRO A 169 19.72 -2.87 -14.77
C PRO A 169 21.06 -2.31 -15.25
N PRO A 170 21.06 -1.46 -16.30
CA PRO A 170 22.30 -0.99 -16.91
C PRO A 170 23.22 -0.47 -15.82
N GLN A 171 24.43 -1.02 -15.76
CA GLN A 171 25.41 -0.64 -14.77
C GLN A 171 25.79 0.81 -15.05
N MET A 172 25.17 1.74 -14.32
CA MET A 172 25.42 3.17 -14.47
C MET A 172 26.91 3.41 -14.27
N ASP A 173 27.53 4.16 -15.18
CA ASP A 173 28.93 4.53 -15.01
C ASP A 173 29.11 5.39 -13.74
N LYS A 174 30.32 5.45 -13.19
CA LYS A 174 30.58 6.17 -11.92
C LYS A 174 30.17 7.64 -11.97
N ASN A 175 30.27 8.29 -13.13
CA ASN A 175 29.85 9.68 -13.30
C ASN A 175 28.32 9.79 -13.33
N GLN A 176 27.62 8.88 -14.01
CA GLN A 176 26.16 8.79 -13.99
C GLN A 176 25.62 8.52 -12.58
N GLN A 177 26.25 7.59 -11.84
CA GLN A 177 25.92 7.33 -10.44
C GLN A 177 26.12 8.58 -9.58
N LEU A 178 27.22 9.30 -9.75
CA LEU A 178 27.50 10.53 -9.01
C LEU A 178 26.48 11.63 -9.32
N GLN A 179 26.09 11.79 -10.59
CA GLN A 179 25.06 12.77 -10.98
C GLN A 179 23.69 12.41 -10.40
N PHE A 180 23.32 11.12 -10.44
CA PHE A 180 22.09 10.64 -9.83
C PHE A 180 22.06 10.88 -8.32
N LEU A 181 23.14 10.55 -7.61
CA LEU A 181 23.24 10.78 -6.16
C LEU A 181 23.18 12.28 -5.82
N LYS A 182 23.79 13.14 -6.64
CA LYS A 182 23.69 14.61 -6.47
C LYS A 182 22.25 15.09 -6.66
N GLN A 183 21.56 14.63 -7.70
CA GLN A 183 20.15 14.98 -7.94
C GLN A 183 19.25 14.48 -6.80
N GLN A 184 19.50 13.26 -6.31
CA GLN A 184 18.78 12.71 -5.16
C GLN A 184 19.03 13.53 -3.90
N ALA A 185 20.27 13.96 -3.66
CA ALA A 185 20.60 14.82 -2.53
C ALA A 185 19.90 16.19 -2.61
N GLU A 186 19.84 16.82 -3.79
CA GLU A 186 19.12 18.08 -3.99
C GLU A 186 17.60 17.94 -3.80
N PHE A 187 17.03 16.82 -4.25
CA PHE A 187 15.63 16.52 -3.99
C PHE A 187 15.34 16.36 -2.50
N LEU A 188 16.17 15.59 -1.78
CA LEU A 188 16.03 15.38 -0.34
C LEU A 188 16.20 16.69 0.44
N LYS A 189 17.12 17.57 0.04
CA LYS A 189 17.24 18.92 0.62
C LYS A 189 15.94 19.71 0.47
N SER A 190 15.32 19.66 -0.71
CA SER A 190 14.05 20.34 -0.95
C SER A 190 12.93 19.80 -0.05
N GLN A 191 12.88 18.48 0.18
CA GLN A 191 11.94 17.89 1.13
C GLN A 191 12.22 18.32 2.57
N LEU A 192 13.49 18.36 2.98
CA LEU A 192 13.89 18.81 4.31
C LEU A 192 13.45 20.26 4.57
N GLU A 193 13.58 21.15 3.59
CA GLU A 193 13.12 22.55 3.72
C GLU A 193 11.61 22.66 3.93
N LEU A 194 10.81 21.84 3.24
CA LEU A 194 9.35 21.81 3.46
C LEU A 194 8.99 21.28 4.85
N ILE A 195 9.69 20.26 5.32
CA ILE A 195 9.49 19.70 6.65
C ILE A 195 9.87 20.72 7.72
N LYS A 196 11.02 21.40 7.59
CA LYS A 196 11.43 22.50 8.50
C LYS A 196 10.38 23.59 8.58
N LYS A 197 9.87 24.04 7.43
CA LYS A 197 8.80 25.05 7.38
C LYS A 197 7.53 24.58 8.07
N SER A 198 7.22 23.30 8.01
CA SER A 198 6.07 22.71 8.72
C SER A 198 6.32 22.64 10.23
N ILE A 199 7.54 22.31 10.65
CA ILE A 199 7.96 22.33 12.06
C ILE A 199 7.86 23.75 12.62
N GLU A 200 8.39 24.76 11.93
CA GLU A 200 8.32 26.16 12.40
C GLU A 200 6.89 26.64 12.63
N LYS A 201 5.93 26.22 11.78
CA LYS A 201 4.51 26.55 11.97
C LYS A 201 3.93 25.93 13.23
N ILE A 202 4.29 24.67 13.50
CA ILE A 202 3.86 23.94 14.69
C ILE A 202 4.50 24.56 15.95
N GLU A 203 5.79 24.87 15.93
CA GLU A 203 6.51 25.50 17.04
C GLU A 203 5.98 26.90 17.37
N LYS A 204 5.60 27.68 16.36
CA LYS A 204 4.94 29.00 16.53
C LYS A 204 3.50 28.90 17.03
N GLY A 205 2.96 27.68 17.21
CA GLY A 205 1.60 27.47 17.66
C GLY A 205 0.55 27.94 16.65
N GLU A 206 0.91 28.04 15.36
CA GLU A 206 -0.05 28.28 14.28
C GLU A 206 -0.95 27.06 14.17
N SER A 207 -2.03 27.11 14.96
CA SER A 207 -3.04 26.07 14.97
C SER A 207 -3.71 26.05 13.61
N LEU A 208 -3.65 24.92 12.91
CA LEU A 208 -4.35 24.66 11.63
C LEU A 208 -5.86 24.50 11.86
N ILE A 209 -6.42 25.28 12.78
CA ILE A 209 -7.82 25.28 13.14
C ILE A 209 -8.51 26.33 12.28
N PRO A 210 -9.50 25.91 11.47
CA PRO A 210 -10.25 26.85 10.66
C PRO A 210 -10.92 27.92 11.52
N SER A 211 -11.00 29.14 10.97
CA SER A 211 -11.73 30.27 11.54
C SER A 211 -13.02 30.52 10.75
N VAL A 212 -14.01 31.13 11.42
CA VAL A 212 -15.31 31.45 10.80
C VAL A 212 -15.42 32.96 10.62
N ASP A 213 -15.59 33.39 9.37
CA ASP A 213 -15.99 34.74 9.00
C ASP A 213 -17.48 34.93 9.36
N LYS A 214 -17.73 35.72 10.41
CA LYS A 214 -19.06 35.95 10.96
C LYS A 214 -19.96 36.75 10.02
N GLU A 215 -19.41 37.53 9.11
CA GLU A 215 -20.21 38.32 8.16
C GLU A 215 -20.77 37.42 7.07
N LYS A 216 -19.94 36.53 6.51
CA LYS A 216 -20.35 35.59 5.46
C LYS A 216 -21.17 34.41 5.99
N CYS A 217 -20.97 34.03 7.25
CA CYS A 217 -21.67 32.89 7.83
C CYS A 217 -23.19 33.13 7.91
N ARG A 218 -23.97 32.35 7.15
CA ARG A 218 -25.45 32.44 7.18
C ARG A 218 -26.12 31.58 8.26
N GLY A 219 -25.34 30.88 9.09
CA GLY A 219 -25.89 30.05 10.17
C GLY A 219 -26.56 28.75 9.73
N CYS A 220 -26.34 28.29 8.49
CA CYS A 220 -27.03 27.11 7.94
C CYS A 220 -26.74 25.77 8.66
N GLY A 221 -25.71 25.71 9.51
CA GLY A 221 -25.41 24.51 10.31
C GLY A 221 -24.74 23.35 9.57
N ILE A 222 -24.50 23.44 8.26
CA ILE A 222 -23.84 22.36 7.48
C ILE A 222 -22.51 21.94 8.12
N CYS A 223 -21.68 22.91 8.51
CA CYS A 223 -20.40 22.67 9.17
C CYS A 223 -20.52 21.93 10.52
N VAL A 224 -21.63 22.12 11.25
CA VAL A 224 -21.90 21.39 12.51
C VAL A 224 -22.16 19.93 12.21
N ASN A 225 -23.00 19.64 11.21
CA ASN A 225 -23.39 18.26 10.87
C ASN A 225 -22.25 17.43 10.29
N VAL A 226 -21.30 18.06 9.59
CA VAL A 226 -20.15 17.37 8.98
C VAL A 226 -18.93 17.31 9.88
N CYS A 227 -18.98 17.89 11.09
CA CYS A 227 -17.82 17.91 11.99
C CYS A 227 -17.69 16.57 12.74
N PRO A 228 -16.68 15.74 12.43
CA PRO A 228 -16.55 14.42 13.04
C PRO A 228 -16.17 14.49 14.52
N SER A 229 -15.47 15.54 14.95
CA SER A 229 -15.05 15.73 16.34
C SER A 229 -16.08 16.49 17.18
N GLY A 230 -17.22 16.91 16.60
CA GLY A 230 -18.23 17.71 17.30
C GLY A 230 -17.73 19.09 17.75
N ALA A 231 -16.64 19.58 17.18
CA ALA A 231 -16.00 20.84 17.58
C ALA A 231 -16.77 22.11 17.17
N ILE A 232 -17.81 22.00 16.33
CA ILE A 232 -18.51 23.17 15.77
C ILE A 232 -19.91 23.27 16.36
N LYS A 233 -20.28 24.44 16.86
CA LYS A 233 -21.62 24.76 17.36
C LYS A 233 -22.19 26.00 16.69
N LEU A 234 -23.51 26.14 16.70
CA LEU A 234 -24.18 27.39 16.33
C LEU A 234 -24.46 28.20 17.59
N ILE A 235 -23.85 29.39 17.68
CA ILE A 235 -24.07 30.36 18.76
C ILE A 235 -24.53 31.66 18.09
N ASN A 236 -25.68 32.18 18.53
CA ASN A 236 -26.31 33.37 17.95
C ASN A 236 -26.49 33.29 16.41
N GLY A 237 -26.85 32.11 15.91
CA GLY A 237 -27.02 31.88 14.47
C GLY A 237 -25.72 31.91 13.65
N LYS A 238 -24.55 31.83 14.28
CA LYS A 238 -23.25 31.78 13.61
C LYS A 238 -22.46 30.56 14.07
N ALA A 239 -21.67 29.98 13.17
CA ALA A 239 -20.80 28.86 13.52
C ALA A 239 -19.66 29.34 14.43
N GLU A 240 -19.34 28.54 15.45
CA GLU A 240 -18.19 28.69 16.34
C GLU A 240 -17.45 27.37 16.45
N ILE A 241 -16.13 27.45 16.36
CA ILE A 241 -15.24 26.30 16.37
C ILE A 241 -14.50 26.29 17.70
N ASP A 242 -14.71 25.23 18.47
CA ASP A 242 -13.96 24.96 19.70
C ASP A 242 -12.55 24.49 19.33
N LYS A 243 -11.56 25.31 19.67
CA LYS A 243 -10.17 25.06 19.33
C LYS A 243 -9.59 23.83 20.03
N ASN A 244 -10.13 23.45 21.19
CA ASN A 244 -9.63 22.31 21.95
C ASN A 244 -10.16 20.98 21.40
N LEU A 245 -11.29 20.99 20.71
CA LEU A 245 -11.92 19.81 20.11
C LEU A 245 -11.66 19.69 18.60
N CYS A 246 -11.21 20.77 17.95
CA CYS A 246 -10.97 20.76 16.51
C CYS A 246 -9.72 19.95 16.17
N THR A 247 -9.87 18.93 15.33
CA THR A 247 -8.76 18.08 14.88
C THR A 247 -8.04 18.63 13.63
N GLY A 248 -8.47 19.77 13.09
CA GLY A 248 -7.88 20.34 11.86
C GLY A 248 -8.18 19.56 10.58
N CYS A 249 -9.23 18.73 10.55
CA CYS A 249 -9.57 17.91 9.37
C CYS A 249 -10.09 18.69 8.15
N ASN A 250 -10.39 19.98 8.30
CA ASN A 250 -10.78 20.93 7.25
C ASN A 250 -12.06 20.61 6.45
N ILE A 251 -12.84 19.60 6.83
CA ILE A 251 -14.11 19.24 6.17
C ILE A 251 -15.09 20.44 6.14
N CYS A 252 -15.12 21.23 7.22
CA CYS A 252 -16.01 22.39 7.32
C CYS A 252 -15.68 23.51 6.31
N ILE A 253 -14.42 23.64 5.89
CA ILE A 253 -14.00 24.60 4.85
C ILE A 253 -14.65 24.21 3.52
N PHE A 254 -14.50 22.94 3.12
CA PHE A 254 -15.01 22.43 1.85
C PHE A 254 -16.54 22.42 1.76
N GLN A 255 -17.22 22.23 2.89
CA GLN A 255 -18.68 22.10 2.94
C GLN A 255 -19.39 23.44 3.18
N CYS A 256 -18.67 24.55 3.35
CA CYS A 256 -19.30 25.84 3.55
C CYS A 256 -19.76 26.43 2.20
N PRO A 257 -21.07 26.49 1.88
CA PRO A 257 -21.54 27.02 0.61
C PRO A 257 -21.37 28.55 0.50
N PHE A 258 -21.06 29.22 1.61
CA PHE A 258 -20.87 30.66 1.69
C PHE A 258 -19.40 31.07 1.79
N SER A 259 -18.47 30.10 1.71
CA SER A 259 -17.03 30.33 1.89
C SER A 259 -16.71 31.14 3.15
N ALA A 260 -17.48 30.89 4.21
CA ALA A 260 -17.38 31.60 5.49
C ALA A 260 -16.39 30.95 6.45
N ILE A 261 -15.69 29.89 6.04
CA ILE A 261 -14.73 29.16 6.88
C ILE A 261 -13.42 29.04 6.10
N SER A 262 -12.30 29.43 6.71
CA SER A 262 -10.95 29.39 6.11
C SER A 262 -9.88 29.08 7.14
N LEU A 263 -8.71 28.65 6.68
CA LEU A 263 -7.48 28.53 7.49
C LEU A 263 -6.88 29.91 7.77
#